data_AF-A0A0C3NT40-F1
#
_entry.id   AF-A0A0C3NT40-F1
#
_cell.length_a   1.000
_cell.length_b   1.000
_cell.length_c   1.000
_cell.angle_alpha   90.00
_cell.angle_beta   90.00
_cell.angle_gamma   90.00
#
_symmetry.space_group_name_H-M   'P 1'
#
loop_
_entity.id
_entity.type
_entity.pdbx_description
1 polymer ?
#
loop_
_entity_poly.entity_id
_entity_poly.type
_entity_poly.pdbx_seq_one_letter_code
_entity_poly.pdbx_strand_id
1 'polypeptide(L)'
;MSSSSSHKLFKKLPELDAVANHILQIYFKDIVESSKLGKADKIAKWRGAIKAINDELDSVCDLITRTDEIPMTLIGVDMFLKWHEDLSSIDHLWPEWKTALAPSKTDVANHKWLDIVEH
;
A
#
# COMPACT_ATOMS: atom_id res chain seq x y z
N MET A 1 -26.55 -10.42 -27.39
CA MET A 1 -26.17 -9.26 -26.56
C MET A 1 -24.74 -9.52 -26.12
N SER A 2 -23.79 -8.71 -26.58
CA SER A 2 -22.38 -8.87 -26.23
C SER A 2 -22.17 -8.34 -24.82
N SER A 3 -21.89 -9.21 -23.85
CA SER A 3 -21.47 -8.79 -22.51
C SER A 3 -20.09 -8.16 -22.61
N SER A 4 -20.02 -6.87 -22.28
CA SER A 4 -18.79 -6.12 -22.14
C SER A 4 -18.06 -6.55 -20.86
N SER A 5 -17.38 -7.69 -20.91
CA SER A 5 -15.92 -7.64 -21.03
C SER A 5 -15.14 -6.66 -20.14
N SER A 6 -15.50 -6.38 -18.89
CA SER A 6 -14.65 -5.56 -18.00
C SER A 6 -13.49 -6.42 -17.46
N HIS A 7 -12.75 -7.06 -18.36
CA HIS A 7 -11.48 -7.71 -18.03
C HIS A 7 -10.44 -6.60 -17.96
N LYS A 8 -9.72 -6.55 -16.84
CA LYS A 8 -8.53 -5.72 -16.72
C LYS A 8 -7.62 -6.01 -17.94
N LEU A 9 -7.07 -4.95 -18.50
CA LEU A 9 -6.53 -4.94 -19.87
C LEU A 9 -5.04 -5.26 -19.91
N PHE A 10 -4.35 -5.15 -18.77
CA PHE A 10 -2.91 -5.31 -18.67
C PHE A 10 -2.57 -6.44 -17.69
N LYS A 11 -1.78 -7.41 -18.15
CA LYS A 11 -1.32 -8.51 -17.29
C LYS A 11 -0.45 -7.98 -16.16
N LYS A 12 0.62 -7.25 -16.47
CA LYS A 12 1.53 -6.67 -15.48
C LYS A 12 2.15 -5.38 -16.01
N LEU A 13 2.09 -4.31 -15.20
CA LEU A 13 2.66 -3.01 -15.55
C LEU A 13 3.93 -2.73 -14.72
N PRO A 14 5.08 -2.45 -15.37
CA PRO A 14 6.32 -2.09 -14.68
C PRO A 14 6.18 -0.89 -13.74
N GLU A 15 5.24 0.01 -14.03
CA GLU A 15 4.94 1.18 -13.18
C GLU A 15 4.48 0.76 -11.77
N LEU A 16 3.69 -0.31 -11.66
CA LEU A 16 3.21 -0.80 -10.36
C LEU A 16 4.35 -1.41 -9.54
N ASP A 17 5.24 -2.15 -10.20
CA ASP A 17 6.46 -2.68 -9.56
C ASP A 17 7.39 -1.53 -9.13
N ALA A 18 7.51 -0.48 -9.94
CA ALA A 18 8.32 0.70 -9.61
C ALA A 18 7.78 1.41 -8.37
N VAL A 19 6.46 1.63 -8.29
CA VAL A 19 5.83 2.24 -7.11
C VAL A 19 5.93 1.34 -5.88
N ALA A 20 5.72 0.02 -6.02
CA ALA A 20 5.92 -0.91 -4.92
C ALA A 20 7.36 -0.86 -4.37
N ASN A 21 8.36 -0.79 -5.25
CA ASN A 21 9.76 -0.62 -4.86
C ASN A 21 10.03 0.73 -4.19
N HIS A 22 9.42 1.82 -4.66
CA HIS A 22 9.59 3.13 -4.07
C HIS A 22 8.96 3.21 -2.67
N ILE A 23 7.79 2.60 -2.46
CA ILE A 23 7.17 2.45 -1.14
C ILE A 23 8.09 1.68 -0.18
N LEU A 24 8.73 0.59 -0.65
CA LEU A 24 9.71 -0.13 0.16
C LEU A 24 10.91 0.75 0.53
N GLN A 25 11.39 1.59 -0.38
CA GLN A 25 12.48 2.53 -0.09
C GLN A 25 12.10 3.56 0.98
N ILE A 26 10.90 4.16 0.87
CA ILE A 26 10.37 5.09 1.88
C ILE A 26 10.30 4.37 3.24
N TYR A 27 9.80 3.14 3.27
CA TYR A 27 9.75 2.34 4.49
C TYR A 27 11.13 2.14 5.12
N PHE A 28 12.12 1.66 4.37
CA PHE A 28 13.44 1.41 4.94
C PHE A 28 14.09 2.70 5.44
N LYS A 29 14.04 3.77 4.65
CA LYS A 29 14.69 5.05 4.95
C LYS A 29 14.02 5.84 6.07
N ASP A 30 12.69 5.90 6.08
CA ASP A 30 11.96 6.81 6.94
C ASP A 30 11.32 6.13 8.14
N ILE A 31 11.10 4.81 8.06
CA ILE A 31 10.53 4.04 9.16
C ILE A 31 11.60 3.18 9.85
N VAL A 32 12.33 2.33 9.14
CA VAL A 32 13.32 1.44 9.78
C VAL A 32 14.49 2.21 10.36
N GLU A 33 15.10 3.12 9.60
CA GLU A 33 16.24 3.91 10.09
C GLU A 33 15.87 4.89 11.21
N SER A 34 14.60 5.29 11.30
CA SER A 34 14.11 6.17 12.37
C SER A 34 14.05 5.50 13.75
N SER A 35 14.27 4.18 13.83
CA SER A 35 14.32 3.42 15.09
C SER A 35 15.34 3.96 16.10
N LYS A 36 16.36 4.67 15.62
CA LYS A 36 17.42 5.29 16.43
C LYS A 36 17.06 6.68 16.95
N LEU A 37 15.94 7.26 16.51
CA LEU A 37 15.52 8.61 16.85
C LEU A 37 14.71 8.65 18.16
N GLY A 38 14.62 9.84 18.76
CA GLY A 38 13.70 10.11 19.86
C GLY A 38 12.23 9.99 19.43
N LYS A 39 11.32 9.75 20.39
CA LYS A 39 9.88 9.50 20.13
C LYS A 39 9.25 10.57 19.23
N ALA A 40 9.51 11.86 19.49
CA ALA A 40 8.92 12.96 18.73
C ALA A 40 9.40 12.99 17.27
N ASP A 41 10.71 12.89 17.06
CA ASP A 41 11.32 12.89 15.72
C ASP A 41 10.89 11.67 14.91
N LYS A 42 10.77 10.52 15.56
CA LYS A 42 10.26 9.28 14.96
C LYS A 42 8.84 9.46 14.44
N ILE A 43 7.95 10.02 15.26
CA ILE A 43 6.55 10.29 14.87
C ILE A 43 6.48 11.29 13.71
N ALA A 44 7.27 12.36 13.76
CA ALA A 44 7.32 13.34 12.66
C ALA A 44 7.78 12.70 11.34
N LYS A 45 8.84 11.87 11.41
CA LYS A 45 9.37 11.16 10.24
C LYS A 45 8.37 10.16 9.67
N TRP A 46 7.69 9.41 10.53
CA TRP A 46 6.65 8.46 10.13
C TRP A 46 5.42 9.12 9.49
N ARG A 47 5.00 10.28 10.00
CA ARG A 47 3.92 11.07 9.37
C ARG A 47 4.29 11.48 7.95
N GLY A 48 5.53 11.94 7.75
CA GLY A 48 6.05 12.25 6.41
C GLY A 48 6.07 11.02 5.50
N ALA A 49 6.53 9.88 6.02
CA ALA A 49 6.57 8.61 5.28
C ALA A 49 5.18 8.14 4.85
N ILE A 50 4.18 8.15 5.75
CA ILE A 50 2.80 7.80 5.39
C ILE A 50 2.29 8.71 4.28
N LYS A 51 2.50 10.02 4.40
CA LYS A 51 2.02 10.95 3.39
C LYS A 51 2.64 10.62 2.03
N ALA A 52 3.95 10.40 1.98
CA ALA A 52 4.64 10.03 0.74
C ALA A 52 4.12 8.70 0.16
N ILE A 53 3.89 7.68 1.00
CA ILE A 53 3.35 6.40 0.55
C ILE A 53 1.91 6.54 0.03
N ASN A 54 1.07 7.37 0.65
CA ASN A 54 -0.27 7.69 0.14
C ASN A 54 -0.18 8.39 -1.22
N ASP A 55 0.68 9.40 -1.37
CA ASP A 55 0.88 10.11 -2.63
C ASP A 55 1.32 9.13 -3.76
N GLU A 56 2.18 8.16 -3.43
CA GLU A 56 2.60 7.09 -4.34
C GLU A 56 1.45 6.15 -4.72
N LEU A 57 0.63 5.71 -3.76
CA LEU A 57 -0.54 4.86 -4.03
C LEU A 57 -1.58 5.57 -4.91
N ASP A 58 -1.86 6.84 -4.62
CA ASP A 58 -2.80 7.65 -5.40
C ASP A 58 -2.34 7.79 -6.84
N SER A 59 -1.03 7.89 -7.08
CA SER A 59 -0.45 7.99 -8.43
C SER A 59 -0.72 6.77 -9.32
N VAL A 60 -0.95 5.59 -8.72
CA VAL A 60 -1.20 4.33 -9.44
C VAL A 60 -2.62 3.80 -9.28
N CYS A 61 -3.49 4.52 -8.58
CA CYS A 61 -4.86 4.07 -8.31
C CYS A 61 -5.62 3.77 -9.61
N ASP A 62 -5.52 4.65 -10.62
CA ASP A 62 -6.13 4.46 -11.93
C ASP A 62 -5.53 3.24 -12.68
N LEU A 63 -4.23 3.01 -12.56
CA LEU A 63 -3.55 1.88 -13.19
C LEU A 63 -3.99 0.55 -12.56
N ILE A 64 -4.13 0.52 -11.23
CA ILE A 64 -4.59 -0.65 -10.46
C ILE A 64 -5.98 -1.10 -10.91
N THR A 65 -6.89 -0.17 -11.21
CA THR A 65 -8.23 -0.53 -11.72
C THR A 65 -8.22 -1.21 -13.08
N ARG A 66 -7.10 -1.11 -13.83
CA ARG A 66 -6.97 -1.58 -15.21
C ARG A 66 -6.04 -2.77 -15.38
N THR A 67 -5.43 -3.27 -14.30
CA THR A 67 -4.43 -4.36 -14.31
C THR A 67 -4.91 -5.61 -13.56
N ASP A 68 -4.57 -6.78 -14.10
CA ASP A 68 -4.85 -8.09 -13.48
C ASP A 68 -3.88 -8.39 -12.35
N GLU A 69 -2.58 -8.19 -12.59
CA GLU A 69 -1.55 -8.45 -11.60
C GLU A 69 -1.20 -7.16 -10.86
N ILE A 70 -1.68 -7.08 -9.61
CA ILE A 70 -1.37 -6.01 -8.68
C ILE A 70 -0.31 -6.52 -7.69
N PRO A 71 0.81 -5.81 -7.49
CA PRO A 71 1.78 -6.20 -6.48
C PRO A 71 1.16 -6.26 -5.07
N MET A 72 1.42 -7.36 -4.35
CA MET A 72 0.88 -7.59 -3.00
C MET A 72 1.24 -6.47 -2.01
N THR A 73 2.41 -5.86 -2.18
CA THR A 73 2.86 -4.71 -1.38
C THR A 73 1.91 -3.52 -1.50
N LEU A 74 1.38 -3.22 -2.70
CA LEU A 74 0.42 -2.12 -2.87
C LEU A 74 -0.88 -2.41 -2.12
N ILE A 75 -1.36 -3.65 -2.19
CA ILE A 75 -2.60 -4.08 -1.54
C ILE A 75 -2.46 -4.03 -0.01
N GLY A 76 -1.36 -4.59 0.52
CA GLY A 76 -1.11 -4.60 1.97
C GLY A 76 -0.94 -3.20 2.55
N VAL A 77 -0.34 -2.28 1.79
CA VAL A 77 -0.16 -0.88 2.21
C VAL A 77 -1.49 -0.11 2.16
N ASP A 78 -2.32 -0.26 1.13
CA ASP A 78 -3.65 0.38 1.08
C ASP A 78 -4.55 -0.08 2.23
N MET A 79 -4.51 -1.38 2.55
CA MET A 79 -5.20 -1.91 3.73
C MET A 79 -4.70 -1.30 5.03
N PHE A 80 -3.38 -1.17 5.17
CA PHE A 80 -2.76 -0.65 6.38
C PHE A 80 -3.01 0.85 6.61
N LEU A 81 -2.95 1.67 5.56
CA LEU A 81 -3.09 3.12 5.69
C LEU A 81 -4.51 3.53 6.09
N LYS A 82 -5.54 2.83 5.58
CA LYS A 82 -6.95 3.03 6.01
C LYS A 82 -7.18 2.77 7.49
N TRP A 83 -6.37 1.94 8.13
CA TRP A 83 -6.48 1.65 9.56
C TRP A 83 -5.82 2.72 10.45
N HIS A 84 -5.02 3.61 9.88
CA HIS A 84 -4.16 4.53 10.62
C HIS A 84 -4.36 6.01 10.25
N GLU A 85 -5.56 6.40 9.78
CA GLU A 85 -5.90 7.82 9.55
C GLU A 85 -5.88 8.66 10.85
N ASP A 86 -6.07 8.04 12.02
CA ASP A 86 -5.93 8.72 13.32
C ASP A 86 -4.55 8.50 13.96
N LEU A 87 -3.55 9.24 13.47
CA LEU A 87 -2.19 9.24 14.01
C LEU A 87 -2.06 10.03 15.33
N SER A 88 -3.17 10.55 15.88
CA SER A 88 -3.16 11.35 17.11
C SER A 88 -3.25 10.50 18.38
N SER A 89 -3.71 9.25 18.27
CA SER A 89 -3.92 8.34 19.41
C SER A 89 -2.81 7.29 19.62
N ILE A 90 -1.66 7.43 18.96
CA ILE A 90 -0.60 6.40 18.96
C ILE A 90 0.19 6.45 20.28
N ASP A 91 -0.39 5.86 21.33
CA ASP A 91 0.32 5.45 22.55
C ASP A 91 0.99 4.08 22.39
N HIS A 92 0.69 3.36 21.31
CA HIS A 92 1.23 2.02 21.04
C HIS A 92 2.38 2.06 20.04
N LEU A 93 3.32 1.12 20.20
CA LEU A 93 4.33 0.85 19.19
C LEU A 93 3.62 0.59 17.87
N TRP A 94 3.92 1.44 16.90
CA TRP A 94 3.43 1.39 15.53
C TRP A 94 3.32 -0.05 15.01
N PRO A 95 2.24 -0.38 14.27
CA PRO A 95 2.00 -1.74 13.78
C PRO A 95 3.18 -2.30 12.97
N GLU A 96 3.25 -3.63 12.94
CA GLU A 96 4.25 -4.37 12.16
C GLU A 96 4.05 -4.14 10.66
N TRP A 97 4.72 -3.12 10.11
CA TRP A 97 4.83 -2.87 8.67
C TRP A 97 5.23 -4.10 7.87
N LYS A 98 5.90 -5.07 8.51
CA LYS A 98 6.29 -6.32 7.89
C LYS A 98 5.10 -7.06 7.27
N THR A 99 3.95 -7.01 7.94
CA THR A 99 2.69 -7.60 7.46
C THR A 99 2.06 -6.77 6.35
N ALA A 100 2.19 -5.44 6.41
CA ALA A 100 1.69 -4.54 5.35
C ALA A 100 2.50 -4.62 4.05
N LEU A 101 3.81 -4.84 4.14
CA LEU A 101 4.70 -4.84 2.97
C LEU A 101 4.73 -6.19 2.24
N ALA A 102 4.47 -7.28 2.98
CA ALA A 102 4.43 -8.64 2.47
C ALA A 102 3.23 -9.40 3.05
N PRO A 103 2.00 -8.95 2.75
CA PRO A 103 0.81 -9.62 3.25
C PRO A 103 0.67 -11.01 2.61
N SER A 104 0.09 -11.95 3.35
CA SER A 104 -0.29 -13.24 2.77
C SER A 104 -1.51 -13.06 1.84
N LYS A 105 -1.74 -14.03 0.95
CA LYS A 105 -2.94 -14.02 0.10
C LYS A 105 -4.24 -14.02 0.90
N THR A 106 -4.24 -14.68 2.06
CA THR A 106 -5.38 -14.71 2.97
C THR A 106 -5.64 -13.36 3.63
N ASP A 107 -4.59 -12.60 3.93
CA ASP A 107 -4.73 -11.28 4.56
C ASP A 107 -5.42 -10.26 3.65
N VAL A 108 -5.30 -10.44 2.33
CA VAL A 108 -5.83 -9.51 1.32
C VAL A 108 -7.01 -10.05 0.53
N ALA A 109 -7.49 -11.27 0.82
CA ALA A 109 -8.47 -11.97 -0.03
C ALA A 109 -9.76 -11.18 -0.28
N ASN A 110 -10.18 -10.34 0.66
CA ASN A 110 -11.38 -9.50 0.57
C ASN A 110 -11.11 -8.08 0.06
N HIS A 111 -9.93 -7.82 -0.52
CA HIS A 111 -9.57 -6.49 -0.96
C HIS A 111 -10.34 -6.10 -2.24
N LYS A 112 -10.92 -4.90 -2.25
CA LYS A 112 -11.70 -4.38 -3.41
C LYS A 112 -10.93 -4.36 -4.73
N TRP A 113 -9.60 -4.32 -4.70
CA TRP A 113 -8.77 -4.35 -5.91
C TRP A 113 -8.59 -5.77 -6.48
N LEU A 114 -8.87 -6.79 -5.66
CA LEU A 114 -8.88 -8.21 -6.03
C LEU A 114 -10.27 -8.72 -6.41
N ASP A 115 -11.34 -7.99 -6.06
CA ASP A 115 -12.69 -8.31 -6.54
C ASP A 115 -12.74 -8.19 -8.06
N ILE A 116 -12.67 -9.33 -8.72
CA ILE A 116 -13.11 -9.51 -10.10
C ILE A 116 -14.62 -9.61 -9.99
N VAL A 117 -15.34 -8.57 -10.43
CA VAL A 117 -16.78 -8.66 -10.62
C VAL A 117 -17.04 -9.70 -11.71
N GLU A 118 -17.24 -10.96 -11.32
CA GLU A 118 -17.88 -11.94 -12.20
C GLU A 118 -19.35 -11.50 -12.36
N HIS A 119 -19.71 -11.13 -13.58
CA HIS A 119 -21.11 -10.95 -14.02
C HIS A 119 -21.35 -11.82 -15.25
#